data_AF-A0A511X532-F1
#
_entry.id   AF-A0A511X532-F1
#
_cell.length_a   1.000
_cell.length_b   1.000
_cell.length_c   1.000
_cell.angle_alpha   90.00
_cell.angle_beta   90.00
_cell.angle_gamma   90.00
#
_symmetry.space_group_name_H-M   'P 1'
#
loop_
_entity.id
_entity.type
_entity.pdbx_description
1 polymer ?
#
loop_
_entity_poly.entity_id
_entity_poly.type
_entity_poly.pdbx_seq_one_letter_code
_entity_poly.pdbx_strand_id
1 'polypeptide(L)'
;MNNEIVELLIILNSAVNWLEKLPWSTIVVGIVVPITSAYISYNLAENSIRRKENNRLNVYIEFVKNELKSNALEFSELVSLKSEKDSVEKELEFPVVFAKNLLIDVLDDLYKIKTDYFQFRFGDKIFDKPNILYILGQKIEDVKNKIDEEQFKTYDNELLRNESLVTLAKLEKEKENLSREFQNNSTRTVYKEFEAIYKRLYETTNNEKLLEIDKDSSSLKATRKIYDLLANFAENSVKEEKDVINLYDQIPLFSFDDDIVLSEKFEQDEFDLHYKHGFSTKHSDDDVLFLICEKYYKLKRLTNKISSCRFEWSNSKWDKYSDELVMINNKELYLQLNELVDKGLNLTDEFISSSIQEKEKVILESFNGFIENINSTTEKLEQKQGQIMKNT
;
A
#
# COMPACT_ATOMS: atom_id res chain seq x y z
N MET A 1 -33.48 -72.63 -62.41
CA MET A 1 -33.93 -71.45 -61.63
C MET A 1 -34.94 -71.74 -60.51
N ASN A 2 -35.34 -73.00 -60.24
CA ASN A 2 -36.29 -73.31 -59.14
C ASN A 2 -35.66 -73.99 -57.91
N ASN A 3 -34.43 -74.54 -57.97
CA ASN A 3 -33.85 -75.25 -56.81
C ASN A 3 -33.18 -74.32 -55.79
N GLU A 4 -32.54 -73.23 -56.21
CA GLU A 4 -31.90 -72.27 -55.28
C GLU A 4 -32.92 -71.49 -54.45
N ILE A 5 -34.08 -71.16 -55.02
CA ILE A 5 -35.18 -70.49 -54.31
C ILE A 5 -35.80 -71.42 -53.26
N VAL A 6 -35.89 -72.72 -53.56
CA VAL A 6 -36.42 -73.73 -52.63
C VAL A 6 -35.45 -74.00 -51.48
N GLU A 7 -34.14 -74.06 -51.73
CA GLU A 7 -33.13 -74.18 -50.65
C GLU A 7 -33.10 -72.94 -49.75
N LEU A 8 -33.18 -71.74 -50.32
CA LEU A 8 -33.31 -70.49 -49.55
C LEU A 8 -34.57 -70.48 -48.69
N LEU A 9 -35.70 -70.92 -49.24
CA LEU A 9 -36.96 -71.06 -48.50
C LEU A 9 -36.86 -72.07 -47.36
N ILE A 10 -36.17 -73.20 -47.54
CA ILE A 10 -35.99 -74.22 -46.49
C ILE A 10 -35.07 -73.71 -45.37
N ILE A 11 -34.00 -72.99 -45.73
CA ILE A 11 -33.09 -72.37 -44.75
C ILE A 11 -33.82 -71.26 -43.98
N LEU A 12 -34.59 -70.41 -44.66
CA LEU A 12 -35.42 -69.38 -44.03
C LEU A 12 -36.49 -69.99 -43.13
N ASN A 13 -37.20 -71.03 -43.58
CA ASN A 13 -38.21 -71.69 -42.75
C ASN A 13 -37.59 -72.39 -41.54
N SER A 14 -36.39 -72.95 -41.68
CA SER A 14 -35.66 -73.54 -40.55
C SER A 14 -35.16 -72.49 -39.57
N ALA A 15 -34.66 -71.35 -40.06
CA ALA A 15 -34.25 -70.23 -39.23
C ALA A 15 -35.44 -69.58 -38.51
N VAL A 16 -36.57 -69.39 -39.20
CA VAL A 16 -37.82 -68.87 -38.62
C VAL A 16 -38.38 -69.84 -37.59
N ASN A 17 -38.46 -71.14 -37.89
CA ASN A 17 -38.90 -72.14 -36.92
C ASN A 17 -37.95 -72.24 -35.71
N TRP A 18 -36.65 -72.01 -35.90
CA TRP A 18 -35.68 -71.98 -34.80
C TRP A 18 -35.86 -70.72 -33.94
N LEU A 19 -36.07 -69.56 -34.56
CA LEU A 19 -36.42 -68.32 -33.88
C LEU A 19 -37.74 -68.47 -33.11
N GLU A 20 -38.79 -69.07 -33.69
CA GLU A 20 -40.07 -69.30 -32.99
C GLU A 20 -39.95 -70.25 -31.79
N LYS A 21 -38.99 -71.17 -31.81
CA LYS A 21 -38.71 -72.10 -30.70
C LYS A 21 -37.84 -71.51 -29.59
N LEU A 22 -37.25 -70.33 -29.78
CA LEU A 22 -36.52 -69.66 -28.71
C LEU A 22 -37.51 -69.18 -27.64
N PRO A 23 -37.21 -69.39 -26.34
CA PRO A 23 -38.04 -68.89 -25.26
C PRO A 23 -37.79 -67.38 -25.09
N TRP A 24 -38.29 -66.58 -26.04
CA TRP A 24 -38.06 -65.12 -26.09
C TRP A 24 -38.44 -64.42 -24.80
N SER A 25 -39.50 -64.86 -24.12
CA SER A 25 -39.86 -64.34 -22.80
C SER A 25 -38.75 -64.55 -21.77
N THR A 26 -38.08 -65.70 -21.78
CA THR A 26 -36.97 -66.03 -20.88
C THR A 26 -35.69 -65.29 -21.27
N ILE A 27 -35.43 -65.09 -22.56
CA ILE A 27 -34.28 -64.30 -23.05
C ILE A 27 -34.47 -62.82 -22.74
N VAL A 28 -35.67 -62.28 -22.97
CA VAL A 28 -35.99 -60.87 -22.69
C VAL A 28 -35.96 -60.62 -21.19
N VAL A 29 -36.62 -61.44 -20.37
CA VAL A 29 -36.66 -61.26 -18.92
C VAL A 29 -35.34 -61.63 -18.25
N GLY A 30 -34.65 -62.67 -18.72
CA GLY A 30 -33.43 -63.20 -18.10
C GLY A 30 -32.13 -62.53 -18.54
N ILE A 31 -32.10 -61.86 -19.71
CA ILE A 31 -30.89 -61.25 -20.27
C ILE A 31 -31.11 -59.77 -20.58
N VAL A 32 -32.12 -59.44 -21.39
CA VAL A 32 -32.32 -58.06 -21.86
C VAL A 32 -32.72 -57.11 -20.72
N VAL A 33 -33.68 -57.51 -19.88
CA VAL A 33 -34.14 -56.69 -18.74
C VAL A 33 -33.01 -56.42 -17.74
N PRO A 34 -32.20 -57.41 -17.29
CA PRO A 34 -31.04 -57.16 -16.45
C PRO A 34 -30.00 -56.24 -17.09
N ILE A 35 -29.67 -56.40 -18.38
CA ILE A 35 -28.71 -55.53 -19.07
C ILE A 35 -29.23 -54.09 -19.15
N THR A 36 -30.50 -53.91 -19.52
CA THR A 36 -31.12 -52.58 -19.62
C THR A 36 -31.22 -51.93 -18.24
N SER A 37 -31.57 -52.70 -17.20
CA SER A 37 -31.62 -52.23 -15.81
C SER A 37 -30.22 -51.86 -15.29
N ALA A 38 -29.20 -52.67 -15.60
CA ALA A 38 -27.81 -52.37 -15.26
C ALA A 38 -27.32 -51.10 -15.98
N TYR A 39 -27.67 -50.91 -17.26
CA TYR A 39 -27.34 -49.71 -18.03
C TYR A 39 -28.02 -48.45 -17.48
N ILE A 40 -29.32 -48.52 -17.15
CA ILE A 40 -30.05 -47.41 -16.52
C ILE A 40 -29.44 -47.08 -15.15
N SER A 41 -29.14 -48.10 -14.33
CA SER A 41 -28.54 -47.93 -13.01
C SER A 41 -27.14 -47.30 -13.10
N TYR A 42 -26.33 -47.76 -14.06
CA TYR A 42 -25.02 -47.18 -14.36
C TYR A 42 -25.14 -45.71 -14.76
N ASN A 43 -26.02 -45.37 -15.71
CA ASN A 43 -26.23 -43.98 -16.13
C ASN A 43 -26.74 -43.08 -14.99
N LEU A 44 -27.61 -43.59 -14.12
CA LEU A 44 -28.09 -42.85 -12.94
C LEU A 44 -26.95 -42.60 -11.94
N ALA A 45 -26.12 -43.61 -11.67
CA ALA A 45 -24.96 -43.49 -10.80
C ALA A 45 -23.93 -42.51 -11.37
N GLU A 46 -23.61 -42.63 -12.66
CA GLU A 46 -22.67 -41.74 -13.36
C GLU A 46 -23.16 -40.28 -13.35
N ASN A 47 -24.44 -40.05 -13.65
CA ASN A 47 -25.04 -38.71 -13.59
C ASN A 47 -25.03 -38.13 -12.17
N SER A 48 -25.26 -38.95 -11.14
CA SER A 48 -25.20 -38.51 -9.74
C SER A 48 -23.77 -38.11 -9.34
N ILE A 49 -22.76 -38.88 -9.77
CA ILE A 49 -21.36 -38.59 -9.51
C ILE A 49 -20.95 -37.29 -10.21
N ARG A 50 -21.27 -37.16 -11.51
CA ARG A 50 -20.99 -35.94 -12.29
C ARG A 50 -21.64 -34.69 -11.69
N ARG A 51 -22.88 -34.77 -11.20
CA ARG A 51 -23.54 -33.65 -10.51
C ARG A 51 -22.82 -33.26 -9.22
N LYS A 52 -22.39 -34.23 -8.42
CA LYS A 52 -21.64 -33.99 -7.19
C LYS A 52 -20.29 -33.32 -7.48
N GLU A 53 -19.58 -33.81 -8.51
CA GLU A 53 -18.30 -33.25 -8.96
C GLU A 53 -18.46 -31.82 -9.51
N ASN A 54 -19.47 -31.57 -10.35
CA ASN A 54 -19.75 -30.24 -10.90
C ASN A 54 -20.14 -29.23 -9.81
N ASN A 55 -20.96 -29.64 -8.83
CA ASN A 55 -21.30 -28.78 -7.69
C ASN A 55 -20.07 -28.44 -6.85
N ARG A 56 -19.22 -29.43 -6.59
CA ARG A 56 -17.96 -29.26 -5.87
C ARG A 56 -17.01 -28.29 -6.62
N LEU A 57 -16.86 -28.47 -7.93
CA LEU A 57 -16.06 -27.60 -8.78
C LEU A 57 -16.60 -26.15 -8.80
N ASN A 58 -17.92 -25.97 -8.86
CA ASN A 58 -18.55 -24.64 -8.80
C ASN A 58 -18.21 -23.91 -7.49
N VAL A 59 -18.23 -24.61 -6.36
CA VAL A 59 -17.87 -24.04 -5.05
C VAL A 59 -16.40 -23.61 -5.01
N TYR A 60 -15.49 -24.39 -5.60
CA TYR A 60 -14.07 -24.01 -5.65
C TYR A 60 -13.79 -22.83 -6.54
N ILE A 61 -14.42 -22.79 -7.72
CA ILE A 61 -14.37 -21.63 -8.62
C ILE A 61 -14.84 -20.38 -7.88
N GLU A 62 -15.93 -20.48 -7.10
CA GLU A 62 -16.46 -19.35 -6.33
C GLU A 62 -15.49 -18.89 -5.23
N PHE A 63 -14.83 -19.80 -4.52
CA PHE A 63 -13.84 -19.43 -3.51
C PHE A 63 -12.62 -18.72 -4.11
N VAL A 64 -12.04 -19.24 -5.19
CA VAL A 64 -10.90 -18.60 -5.86
C VAL A 64 -11.32 -17.26 -6.46
N LYS A 65 -12.49 -17.18 -7.06
CA LYS A 65 -13.04 -15.92 -7.59
C LYS A 65 -13.18 -14.85 -6.51
N ASN A 66 -13.70 -15.21 -5.34
CA ASN A 66 -13.87 -14.25 -4.25
C ASN A 66 -12.51 -13.78 -3.70
N GLU A 67 -11.52 -14.67 -3.62
CA GLU A 67 -10.14 -14.32 -3.25
C GLU A 67 -9.53 -13.34 -4.26
N LEU A 68 -9.64 -13.63 -5.56
CA LEU A 68 -9.18 -12.74 -6.63
C LEU A 68 -9.86 -11.36 -6.58
N LYS A 69 -11.19 -11.33 -6.39
CA LYS A 69 -11.93 -10.06 -6.24
C LYS A 69 -11.48 -9.27 -5.01
N SER A 70 -11.19 -9.94 -3.89
CA SER A 70 -10.65 -9.30 -2.68
C SER A 70 -9.29 -8.66 -2.97
N ASN A 71 -8.37 -9.41 -3.58
CA ASN A 71 -7.05 -8.88 -3.91
C ASN A 71 -7.16 -7.68 -4.89
N ALA A 72 -8.04 -7.75 -5.89
CA ALA A 72 -8.26 -6.64 -6.82
C ALA A 72 -8.77 -5.36 -6.13
N LEU A 73 -9.60 -5.49 -5.10
CA LEU A 73 -10.06 -4.35 -4.30
C LEU A 73 -8.89 -3.68 -3.60
N GLU A 74 -8.00 -4.45 -2.97
CA GLU A 74 -6.82 -3.92 -2.29
C GLU A 74 -5.87 -3.16 -3.25
N PHE A 75 -5.62 -3.72 -4.45
CA PHE A 75 -4.86 -3.00 -5.49
C PHE A 75 -5.57 -1.70 -5.90
N SER A 76 -6.90 -1.75 -6.07
CA SER A 76 -7.69 -0.59 -6.46
C SER A 76 -7.66 0.51 -5.39
N GLU A 77 -7.67 0.15 -4.11
CA GLU A 77 -7.53 1.09 -3.00
C GLU A 77 -6.18 1.82 -3.08
N LEU A 78 -5.08 1.10 -3.31
CA LEU A 78 -3.75 1.71 -3.47
C LEU A 78 -3.65 2.63 -4.68
N VAL A 79 -4.22 2.23 -5.82
CA VAL A 79 -4.31 3.08 -7.02
C VAL A 79 -5.11 4.35 -6.71
N SER A 80 -6.23 4.22 -5.99
CA SER A 80 -7.08 5.36 -5.62
C SER A 80 -6.35 6.34 -4.70
N LEU A 81 -5.64 5.84 -3.69
CA LEU A 81 -4.82 6.65 -2.78
C LEU A 81 -3.73 7.42 -3.52
N LYS A 82 -3.06 6.76 -4.47
CA LYS A 82 -2.04 7.41 -5.31
C LYS A 82 -2.65 8.50 -6.20
N SER A 83 -3.80 8.22 -6.82
CA SER A 83 -4.48 9.21 -7.66
C SER A 83 -4.93 10.43 -6.86
N GLU A 84 -5.40 10.25 -5.62
CA GLU A 84 -5.74 11.34 -4.72
C GLU A 84 -4.49 12.13 -4.33
N LYS A 85 -3.39 11.44 -4.01
CA LYS A 85 -2.10 12.08 -3.70
C LYS A 85 -1.64 12.98 -4.86
N ASP A 86 -1.68 12.48 -6.09
CA ASP A 86 -1.26 13.23 -7.28
C ASP A 86 -2.13 14.45 -7.54
N SER A 87 -3.44 14.36 -7.28
CA SER A 87 -4.35 15.49 -7.37
C SER A 87 -3.99 16.58 -6.36
N VAL A 88 -3.75 16.20 -5.10
CA VAL A 88 -3.39 17.14 -4.03
C VAL A 88 -2.01 17.76 -4.30
N GLU A 89 -1.04 16.98 -4.75
CA GLU A 89 0.29 17.46 -5.12
C GLU A 89 0.21 18.51 -6.24
N LYS A 90 -0.59 18.24 -7.27
CA LYS A 90 -0.83 19.17 -8.38
C LYS A 90 -1.49 20.48 -7.94
N GLU A 91 -2.39 20.44 -6.96
CA GLU A 91 -3.00 21.64 -6.40
C GLU A 91 -2.02 22.50 -5.61
N LEU A 92 -0.95 21.91 -5.10
CA LEU A 92 0.13 22.59 -4.38
C LEU A 92 1.26 23.05 -5.31
N GLU A 93 1.27 22.65 -6.58
CA GLU A 93 2.31 23.02 -7.53
C GLU A 93 2.38 24.55 -7.69
N PHE A 94 3.59 25.07 -7.63
CA PHE A 94 3.87 26.45 -7.95
C PHE A 94 3.67 26.67 -9.47
N PRO A 95 3.08 27.79 -9.92
CA PRO A 95 2.64 27.98 -11.31
C PRO A 95 3.77 28.13 -12.35
N VAL A 96 5.02 27.97 -11.93
CA VAL A 96 6.23 28.04 -12.78
C VAL A 96 6.85 26.65 -12.83
N VAL A 97 6.88 26.07 -14.04
CA VAL A 97 7.23 24.65 -14.28
C VAL A 97 8.55 24.22 -13.65
N PHE A 98 9.62 25.01 -13.80
CA PHE A 98 10.94 24.66 -13.25
C PHE A 98 11.03 24.83 -11.73
N ALA A 99 10.07 25.53 -11.12
CA ALA A 99 9.99 25.75 -9.67
C ALA A 99 8.73 25.09 -9.09
N LYS A 100 8.15 24.07 -9.76
CA LYS A 100 6.86 23.49 -9.42
C LYS A 100 6.75 22.99 -7.97
N ASN A 101 7.86 22.52 -7.38
CA ASN A 101 7.90 22.00 -6.02
C ASN A 101 8.18 23.07 -4.96
N LEU A 102 8.42 24.33 -5.35
CA LEU A 102 8.91 25.38 -4.45
C LEU A 102 8.09 25.52 -3.16
N LEU A 103 6.75 25.55 -3.29
CA LEU A 103 5.87 25.68 -2.13
C LEU A 103 5.95 24.44 -1.22
N ILE A 104 5.95 23.25 -1.80
CA ILE A 104 6.05 21.99 -1.06
C ILE A 104 7.38 21.93 -0.30
N ASP A 105 8.49 22.29 -0.96
CA ASP A 105 9.82 22.31 -0.37
C ASP A 105 9.89 23.31 0.81
N VAL A 106 9.31 24.50 0.67
CA VAL A 106 9.24 25.49 1.74
C VAL A 106 8.41 24.97 2.92
N LEU A 107 7.25 24.38 2.67
CA LEU A 107 6.40 23.80 3.72
C LEU A 107 7.09 22.61 4.41
N ASP A 108 7.86 21.80 3.66
CA ASP A 108 8.68 20.72 4.20
C ASP A 108 9.74 21.21 5.18
N ASP A 109 10.39 22.33 4.90
CA ASP A 109 11.39 22.85 5.83
C ASP A 109 10.78 23.57 7.02
N LEU A 110 9.63 24.22 6.86
CA LEU A 110 8.85 24.73 7.99
C LEU A 110 8.36 23.58 8.88
N TYR A 111 7.92 22.47 8.29
CA TYR A 111 7.52 21.27 9.01
C TYR A 111 8.70 20.59 9.73
N LYS A 112 9.91 20.61 9.14
CA LYS A 112 11.13 20.19 9.84
C LYS A 112 11.42 21.09 11.04
N ILE A 113 11.29 22.41 10.92
CA ILE A 113 11.46 23.31 12.07
C ILE A 113 10.45 22.94 13.17
N LYS A 114 9.18 22.73 12.80
CA LYS A 114 8.14 22.30 13.74
C LYS A 114 8.58 21.01 14.45
N THR A 115 8.94 19.97 13.73
CA THR A 115 9.29 18.68 14.35
C THR A 115 10.62 18.69 15.13
N ASP A 116 11.62 19.46 14.69
CA ASP A 116 12.94 19.51 15.30
C ASP A 116 13.01 20.42 16.54
N TYR A 117 12.25 21.51 16.57
CA TYR A 117 12.37 22.57 17.59
C TYR A 117 11.12 22.76 18.44
N PHE A 118 10.01 22.12 18.07
CA PHE A 118 8.75 22.27 18.76
C PHE A 118 8.30 20.93 19.32
N GLN A 119 7.98 20.91 20.61
CA GLN A 119 7.38 19.75 21.25
C GLN A 119 6.07 20.23 21.90
N PHE A 120 4.99 20.17 21.13
CA PHE A 120 3.65 20.66 21.51
C PHE A 120 3.07 19.98 22.77
N ARG A 121 3.73 18.96 23.34
CA ARG A 121 3.15 18.17 24.44
C ARG A 121 2.92 18.95 25.74
N PHE A 122 3.53 20.12 25.97
CA PHE A 122 3.34 20.86 27.22
C PHE A 122 3.48 22.39 27.08
N GLY A 123 2.53 23.01 26.41
CA GLY A 123 2.15 24.40 26.67
C GLY A 123 2.94 25.47 25.94
N ASP A 124 4.25 25.62 26.16
CA ASP A 124 4.95 26.85 25.75
C ASP A 124 6.46 26.70 25.44
N LYS A 125 7.01 25.48 25.39
CA LYS A 125 8.47 25.33 25.24
C LYS A 125 8.89 25.25 23.77
N ILE A 126 9.23 26.41 23.21
CA ILE A 126 10.08 26.50 22.03
C ILE A 126 11.51 26.22 22.46
N PHE A 127 12.21 25.35 21.72
CA PHE A 127 13.64 25.17 21.93
C PHE A 127 14.42 26.08 20.98
N ASP A 128 15.36 26.86 21.50
CA ASP A 128 16.32 27.59 20.66
C ASP A 128 17.22 26.64 19.84
N LYS A 129 17.38 25.40 20.32
CA LYS A 129 18.26 24.36 19.79
C LYS A 129 17.46 23.13 19.37
N PRO A 130 17.88 22.41 18.32
CA PRO A 130 17.11 21.26 17.84
C PRO A 130 17.11 20.14 18.88
N ASN A 131 15.99 19.43 19.00
CA ASN A 131 15.76 18.34 19.94
C ASN A 131 16.82 17.22 19.80
N ILE A 132 17.41 17.03 18.62
CA ILE A 132 18.49 16.08 18.41
C ILE A 132 19.70 16.33 19.31
N LEU A 133 20.00 17.58 19.68
CA LEU A 133 21.10 17.88 20.61
C LEU A 133 20.80 17.36 22.02
N TYR A 134 19.54 17.43 22.45
CA TYR A 134 19.12 16.87 23.73
C TYR A 134 19.26 15.35 23.74
N ILE A 135 18.76 14.68 22.69
CA ILE A 135 18.85 13.22 22.53
C ILE A 135 20.30 12.76 22.47
N LEU A 136 21.14 13.44 21.68
CA LEU A 136 22.57 13.13 21.58
C LEU A 136 23.29 13.36 22.91
N GLY A 137 22.95 14.44 23.63
CA GLY A 137 23.49 14.72 24.96
C GLY A 137 23.23 13.57 25.94
N GLN A 138 21.99 13.09 26.01
CA GLN A 138 21.61 11.94 26.85
C GLN A 138 22.36 10.67 26.44
N LYS A 139 22.41 10.34 25.14
CA LYS A 139 23.14 9.16 24.66
C LYS A 139 24.63 9.21 24.99
N ILE A 140 25.26 10.38 24.87
CA ILE A 140 26.67 10.57 25.23
C ILE A 140 26.88 10.33 26.73
N GLU A 141 25.95 10.78 27.57
CA GLU A 141 25.99 10.54 29.02
C GLU A 141 25.81 9.05 29.37
N ASP A 142 24.85 8.37 28.75
CA ASP A 142 24.62 6.93 28.92
C ASP A 142 25.85 6.11 28.53
N VAL A 143 26.49 6.44 27.41
CA VAL A 143 27.72 5.76 26.96
C VAL A 143 28.88 6.04 27.91
N LYS A 144 29.01 7.27 28.45
CA LYS A 144 30.01 7.58 29.48
C LYS A 144 29.81 6.73 30.73
N ASN A 145 28.58 6.63 31.23
CA ASN A 145 28.27 5.81 32.40
C ASN A 145 28.63 4.33 32.17
N LYS A 146 28.34 3.78 30.97
CA LYS A 146 28.76 2.42 30.59
C LYS A 146 30.27 2.23 30.52
N ILE A 147 30.99 3.23 30.00
CA ILE A 147 32.46 3.21 29.98
C ILE A 147 32.98 3.17 31.42
N ASP A 148 32.47 4.03 32.29
CA ASP A 148 32.88 4.10 33.69
C ASP A 148 32.60 2.76 34.40
N GLU A 149 31.39 2.21 34.26
CA GLU A 149 31.02 0.89 34.79
C GLU A 149 31.96 -0.23 34.33
N GLU A 150 32.31 -0.26 33.05
CA GLU A 150 33.19 -1.30 32.49
C GLU A 150 34.65 -1.10 32.95
N GLN A 151 35.12 0.14 33.15
CA GLN A 151 36.43 0.44 33.72
C GLN A 151 36.56 0.01 35.20
N PHE A 152 35.46 0.03 35.96
CA PHE A 152 35.46 -0.43 37.36
C PHE A 152 35.44 -1.95 37.52
N LYS A 153 35.18 -2.72 36.44
CA LYS A 153 35.22 -4.18 36.50
C LYS A 153 36.67 -4.67 36.53
N THR A 154 37.00 -5.46 37.55
CA THR A 154 38.30 -6.12 37.69
C THR A 154 38.15 -7.59 37.33
N TYR A 155 39.01 -8.07 36.43
CA TYR A 155 39.02 -9.47 35.98
C TYR A 155 40.39 -10.08 36.22
N ASP A 156 40.42 -11.20 36.96
CA ASP A 156 41.64 -11.98 37.20
C ASP A 156 42.05 -12.82 35.97
N ASN A 157 41.11 -13.05 35.04
CA ASN A 157 41.32 -13.83 33.82
C ASN A 157 41.73 -12.94 32.64
N GLU A 158 42.85 -13.25 32.00
CA GLU A 158 43.42 -12.51 30.86
C GLU A 158 42.49 -12.44 29.65
N LEU A 159 41.69 -13.49 29.40
CA LEU A 159 40.74 -13.53 28.29
C LEU A 159 39.58 -12.54 28.53
N LEU A 160 39.01 -12.54 29.74
CA LEU A 160 37.96 -11.59 30.13
C LEU A 160 38.47 -10.14 30.13
N ARG A 161 39.73 -9.94 30.50
CA ARG A 161 40.39 -8.63 30.44
C ARG A 161 40.52 -8.11 29.00
N ASN A 162 40.89 -8.98 28.05
CA ASN A 162 40.96 -8.63 26.63
C ASN A 162 39.57 -8.35 26.04
N GLU A 163 38.55 -9.12 26.40
CA GLU A 163 37.16 -8.86 25.99
C GLU A 163 36.63 -7.51 26.52
N SER A 164 36.97 -7.17 27.76
CA SER A 164 36.63 -5.87 28.36
C SER A 164 37.32 -4.71 27.62
N LEU A 165 38.61 -4.85 27.28
CA LEU A 165 39.33 -3.85 26.46
C LEU A 165 38.71 -3.64 25.08
N VAL A 166 38.28 -4.72 24.41
CA VAL A 166 37.56 -4.63 23.12
C VAL A 166 36.21 -3.93 23.29
N THR A 167 35.51 -4.20 24.38
CA THR A 167 34.22 -3.57 24.69
C THR A 167 34.39 -2.07 24.97
N LEU A 168 35.40 -1.70 25.77
CA LEU A 168 35.77 -0.30 26.02
C LEU A 168 36.12 0.43 24.73
N ALA A 169 36.95 -0.16 23.86
CA ALA A 169 37.31 0.46 22.58
C ALA A 169 36.09 0.69 21.68
N LYS A 170 35.10 -0.22 21.70
CA LYS A 170 33.83 -0.03 20.97
C LYS A 170 33.01 1.13 21.55
N LEU A 171 32.86 1.20 22.88
CA LEU A 171 32.12 2.27 23.55
C LEU A 171 32.79 3.63 23.39
N GLU A 172 34.12 3.71 23.44
CA GLU A 172 34.87 4.94 23.18
C GLU A 172 34.67 5.43 21.74
N LYS A 173 34.71 4.52 20.76
CA LYS A 173 34.44 4.85 19.36
C LYS A 173 33.00 5.34 19.15
N GLU A 174 32.03 4.72 19.82
CA GLU A 174 30.63 5.14 19.79
C GLU A 174 30.47 6.56 20.36
N LYS A 175 31.07 6.83 21.53
CA LYS A 175 31.08 8.16 22.17
C LYS A 175 31.71 9.22 21.25
N GLU A 176 32.81 8.90 20.57
CA GLU A 176 33.47 9.82 19.66
C GLU A 176 32.56 10.17 18.47
N ASN A 177 31.91 9.17 17.87
CA ASN A 177 30.97 9.38 16.77
C ASN A 177 29.79 10.27 17.20
N LEU A 178 29.16 9.98 18.34
CA LEU A 178 28.06 10.79 18.89
C LEU A 178 28.52 12.23 19.20
N SER A 179 29.74 12.41 19.70
CA SER A 179 30.29 13.73 20.01
C SER A 179 30.55 14.57 18.74
N ARG A 180 31.02 13.94 17.66
CA ARG A 180 31.16 14.62 16.35
C ARG A 180 29.79 15.06 15.82
N GLU A 181 28.78 14.21 15.92
CA GLU A 181 27.41 14.55 15.49
C GLU A 181 26.79 15.69 16.32
N PHE A 182 27.03 15.68 17.64
CA PHE A 182 26.62 16.76 18.54
C PHE A 182 27.29 18.09 18.16
N GLN A 183 28.60 18.08 17.90
CA GLN A 183 29.32 19.28 17.46
C GLN A 183 28.81 19.82 16.13
N ASN A 184 28.52 18.96 15.16
CA ASN A 184 27.96 19.34 13.86
C ASN A 184 26.62 20.08 14.00
N ASN A 185 25.78 19.67 14.96
CA ASN A 185 24.48 20.28 15.19
C ASN A 185 24.51 21.46 16.19
N SER A 186 25.59 21.62 16.97
CA SER A 186 25.69 22.59 18.07
C SER A 186 25.46 24.05 17.67
N THR A 187 25.79 24.41 16.43
CA THR A 187 25.69 25.80 15.94
C THR A 187 24.32 26.14 15.36
N ARG A 188 23.48 25.13 15.08
CA ARG A 188 22.10 25.28 14.59
C ARG A 188 21.25 25.95 15.66
N THR A 189 20.33 26.80 15.24
CA THR A 189 19.31 27.45 16.09
C THR A 189 18.06 27.68 15.27
N VAL A 190 16.90 27.73 15.92
CA VAL A 190 15.62 27.99 15.25
C VAL A 190 15.66 29.26 14.37
N TYR A 191 16.30 30.32 14.86
CA TYR A 191 16.49 31.59 14.13
C TYR A 191 17.28 31.41 12.83
N LYS A 192 18.39 30.65 12.87
CA LYS A 192 19.24 30.40 11.69
C LYS A 192 18.53 29.52 10.67
N GLU A 193 17.68 28.60 11.11
CA GLU A 193 16.89 27.77 10.19
C GLU A 193 15.88 28.62 9.42
N PHE A 194 15.16 29.51 10.11
CA PHE A 194 14.24 30.45 9.45
C PHE A 194 14.96 31.38 8.47
N GLU A 195 16.12 31.94 8.86
CA GLU A 195 16.94 32.74 7.96
C GLU A 195 17.45 31.94 6.76
N ALA A 196 17.77 30.65 6.94
CA ALA A 196 18.20 29.77 5.86
C ALA A 196 17.06 29.49 4.88
N ILE A 197 15.84 29.24 5.37
CA ILE A 197 14.65 29.10 4.52
C ILE A 197 14.42 30.39 3.74
N TYR A 198 14.46 31.55 4.39
CA TYR A 198 14.32 32.86 3.75
C TYR A 198 15.35 33.05 2.62
N LYS A 199 16.64 32.88 2.91
CA LYS A 199 17.72 33.06 1.92
C LYS A 199 17.55 32.14 0.72
N ARG A 200 17.25 30.87 0.96
CA ARG A 200 17.02 29.92 -0.13
C ARG A 200 15.77 30.28 -0.94
N LEU A 201 14.70 30.73 -0.29
CA LEU A 201 13.49 31.16 -0.99
C LEU A 201 13.77 32.40 -1.85
N TYR A 202 14.52 33.37 -1.33
CA TYR A 202 14.99 34.55 -2.06
C TYR A 202 15.82 34.17 -3.31
N GLU A 203 16.80 33.28 -3.16
CA GLU A 203 17.64 32.78 -4.26
C GLU A 203 16.82 32.01 -5.30
N THR A 204 15.98 31.08 -4.85
CA THR A 204 15.17 30.21 -5.73
C THR A 204 14.12 30.99 -6.50
N THR A 205 13.61 32.09 -5.92
CA THR A 205 12.68 33.00 -6.58
C THR A 205 13.36 34.02 -7.50
N ASN A 206 14.67 33.87 -7.74
CA ASN A 206 15.49 34.78 -8.54
C ASN A 206 15.39 36.22 -8.04
N ASN A 207 15.66 36.40 -6.75
CA ASN A 207 15.52 37.67 -6.04
C ASN A 207 14.09 38.20 -6.18
N GLU A 208 13.11 37.42 -5.71
CA GLU A 208 11.67 37.75 -5.67
C GLU A 208 10.94 37.83 -7.03
N LYS A 209 11.65 37.85 -8.16
CA LYS A 209 11.03 38.00 -9.49
C LYS A 209 9.95 36.95 -9.79
N LEU A 210 10.12 35.71 -9.32
CA LEU A 210 9.09 34.67 -9.50
C LEU A 210 7.86 34.90 -8.63
N LEU A 211 8.03 35.62 -7.53
CA LEU A 211 6.93 36.04 -6.69
C LEU A 211 6.18 37.21 -7.30
N GLU A 212 6.74 38.03 -8.18
CA GLU A 212 6.04 39.18 -8.77
C GLU A 212 5.08 38.83 -9.92
N ILE A 213 5.02 37.57 -10.35
CA ILE A 213 4.25 37.16 -11.53
C ILE A 213 2.75 37.43 -11.33
N ASP A 214 2.11 38.11 -12.29
CA ASP A 214 0.67 38.36 -12.26
C ASP A 214 -0.13 37.11 -12.69
N LYS A 215 -0.16 36.12 -11.80
CA LYS A 215 -0.98 34.92 -11.92
C LYS A 215 -1.84 34.76 -10.69
N ASP A 216 -3.13 34.52 -10.90
CA ASP A 216 -4.05 34.19 -9.82
C ASP A 216 -3.94 32.70 -9.45
N SER A 217 -2.93 32.36 -8.64
CA SER A 217 -2.76 31.03 -8.07
C SER A 217 -2.74 31.10 -6.54
N SER A 218 -3.48 30.21 -5.88
CA SER A 218 -3.44 30.04 -4.43
C SER A 218 -2.04 29.67 -3.93
N SER A 219 -1.32 28.80 -4.67
CA SER A 219 0.05 28.38 -4.32
C SER A 219 1.02 29.56 -4.38
N LEU A 220 0.92 30.43 -5.38
CA LEU A 220 1.72 31.65 -5.49
C LEU A 220 1.40 32.64 -4.37
N LYS A 221 0.12 32.88 -4.11
CA LYS A 221 -0.34 33.77 -3.02
C LYS A 221 0.15 33.30 -1.65
N ALA A 222 0.07 31.99 -1.36
CA ALA A 222 0.60 31.43 -0.13
C ALA A 222 2.13 31.56 -0.04
N THR A 223 2.84 31.29 -1.13
CA THR A 223 4.31 31.42 -1.17
C THR A 223 4.74 32.87 -0.91
N ARG A 224 4.05 33.86 -1.50
CA ARG A 224 4.27 35.30 -1.21
C ARG A 224 4.07 35.61 0.27
N LYS A 225 2.95 35.18 0.85
CA LYS A 225 2.69 35.41 2.28
C LYS A 225 3.81 34.82 3.15
N ILE A 226 4.22 33.57 2.90
CA ILE A 226 5.33 32.95 3.65
C ILE A 226 6.63 33.74 3.46
N TYR A 227 6.93 34.15 2.23
CA TYR A 227 8.10 34.96 1.91
C TYR A 227 8.13 36.26 2.73
N ASP A 228 7.04 37.03 2.71
CA ASP A 228 6.93 38.32 3.41
C ASP A 228 7.09 38.14 4.93
N LEU A 229 6.48 37.09 5.50
CA LEU A 229 6.62 36.77 6.92
C LEU A 229 8.07 36.46 7.30
N LEU A 230 8.76 35.66 6.48
CA LEU A 230 10.16 35.30 6.69
C LEU A 230 11.11 36.48 6.45
N ALA A 231 10.82 37.34 5.47
CA ALA A 231 11.59 38.55 5.19
C ALA A 231 11.55 39.52 6.39
N ASN A 232 10.34 39.80 6.88
CA ASN A 232 10.13 40.65 8.07
C ASN A 232 10.86 40.07 9.30
N PHE A 233 10.83 38.74 9.48
CA PHE A 233 11.57 38.08 10.54
C PHE A 233 13.10 38.21 10.36
N ALA A 234 13.60 38.10 9.13
CA ALA A 234 15.03 38.18 8.83
C ALA A 234 15.61 39.59 9.03
N GLU A 235 14.86 40.64 8.70
CA GLU A 235 15.28 42.05 8.86
C GLU A 235 15.54 42.45 10.32
N ASN A 236 14.89 41.79 11.28
CA ASN A 236 15.11 42.04 12.71
C ASN A 236 16.49 41.52 13.16
N SER A 237 17.40 42.45 13.45
CA SER A 237 18.79 42.14 13.85
C SER A 237 18.92 41.56 15.27
N VAL A 238 17.98 41.86 16.16
CA VAL A 238 17.86 41.26 17.50
C VAL A 238 16.58 40.43 17.49
N LYS A 239 16.72 39.12 17.67
CA LYS A 239 15.60 38.18 17.65
C LYS A 239 15.40 37.63 19.06
N GLU A 240 14.18 37.75 19.56
CA GLU A 240 13.76 37.18 20.84
C GLU A 240 12.84 35.96 20.61
N GLU A 241 12.67 35.13 21.63
CA GLU A 241 11.74 33.99 21.60
C GLU A 241 10.32 34.42 21.17
N LYS A 242 9.90 35.62 21.58
CA LYS A 242 8.60 36.22 21.20
C LYS A 242 8.44 36.41 19.70
N ASP A 243 9.51 36.73 18.97
CA ASP A 243 9.44 36.91 17.53
C ASP A 243 9.21 35.57 16.82
N VAL A 244 9.77 34.49 17.37
CA VAL A 244 9.53 33.12 16.88
C VAL A 244 8.10 32.68 17.17
N ILE A 245 7.59 32.94 18.38
CA ILE A 245 6.19 32.67 18.75
C ILE A 245 5.24 33.41 17.81
N ASN A 246 5.51 34.69 17.53
CA ASN A 246 4.70 35.50 16.62
C ASN A 246 4.69 34.91 15.20
N LEU A 247 5.83 34.41 14.72
CA LEU A 247 5.92 33.77 13.40
C LEU A 247 5.12 32.45 13.37
N TYR A 248 5.20 31.64 14.43
CA TYR A 248 4.39 30.42 14.56
C TYR A 248 2.88 30.73 14.56
N ASP A 249 2.47 31.77 15.29
CA ASP A 249 1.08 32.21 15.36
C ASP A 249 0.52 32.67 14.00
N GLN A 250 1.38 33.15 13.10
CA GLN A 250 0.98 33.66 11.78
C GLN A 250 0.97 32.59 10.69
N ILE A 251 1.64 31.46 10.89
CA ILE A 251 1.73 30.36 9.93
C ILE A 251 0.92 29.17 10.44
N PRO A 252 -0.29 28.90 9.88
CA PRO A 252 -1.20 27.84 10.35
C PRO A 252 -0.58 26.45 10.49
N LEU A 253 0.47 26.15 9.71
CA LEU A 253 1.22 24.90 9.78
C LEU A 253 1.65 24.52 11.21
N PHE A 254 2.04 25.53 12.01
CA PHE A 254 2.52 25.33 13.38
C PHE A 254 1.39 25.15 14.39
N SER A 255 0.14 25.47 14.04
CA SER A 255 -1.02 25.36 14.93
C SER A 255 -1.70 23.99 14.86
N PHE A 256 -1.44 23.21 13.81
CA PHE A 256 -2.02 21.88 13.66
C PHE A 256 -1.32 20.87 14.58
N ASP A 257 -2.06 19.96 15.20
CA ASP A 257 -1.50 18.85 15.95
C ASP A 257 -1.20 17.69 15.01
N ASP A 258 0.08 17.29 14.94
CA ASP A 258 0.54 16.21 14.09
C ASP A 258 -0.08 14.86 14.49
N ASP A 259 -0.33 14.64 15.79
CA ASP A 259 -0.92 13.39 16.30
C ASP A 259 -2.38 13.22 15.81
N ILE A 260 -3.08 14.33 15.55
CA ILE A 260 -4.45 14.32 15.02
C ILE A 260 -4.41 14.23 13.49
N VAL A 261 -3.73 15.18 12.84
CA VAL A 261 -3.84 15.40 11.40
C VAL A 261 -3.12 14.31 10.58
N LEU A 262 -2.11 13.66 11.16
CA LEU A 262 -1.41 12.53 10.52
C LEU A 262 -1.97 11.16 10.95
N SER A 263 -3.02 11.10 11.77
CA SER A 263 -3.56 9.83 12.23
C SER A 263 -4.18 9.03 11.07
N GLU A 264 -4.11 7.69 11.14
CA GLU A 264 -4.67 6.82 10.08
C GLU A 264 -6.19 6.93 9.96
N LYS A 265 -6.85 7.18 11.11
CA LYS A 265 -8.30 7.31 11.27
C LYS A 265 -8.84 8.72 11.00
N PHE A 266 -7.96 9.66 10.71
CA PHE A 266 -8.31 11.05 10.52
C PHE A 266 -9.27 11.24 9.34
N GLU A 267 -10.45 11.78 9.63
CA GLU A 267 -11.48 12.15 8.64
C GLU A 267 -11.51 13.66 8.43
N GLN A 268 -11.97 14.11 7.25
CA GLN A 268 -12.08 15.54 6.95
C GLN A 268 -12.99 16.28 7.96
N ASP A 269 -14.05 15.61 8.42
CA ASP A 269 -14.98 16.14 9.40
C ASP A 269 -14.29 16.35 10.77
N GLU A 270 -13.32 15.52 11.14
CA GLU A 270 -12.52 15.66 12.36
C GLU A 270 -11.57 16.86 12.25
N PHE A 271 -10.95 17.08 11.08
CA PHE A 271 -10.17 18.30 10.83
C PHE A 271 -11.03 19.56 10.99
N ASP A 272 -12.19 19.56 10.37
CA ASP A 272 -13.08 20.71 10.33
C ASP A 272 -13.59 21.02 11.75
N LEU A 273 -13.92 19.99 12.54
CA LEU A 273 -14.30 20.14 13.95
C LEU A 273 -13.16 20.75 14.78
N HIS A 274 -11.94 20.22 14.67
CA HIS A 274 -10.81 20.64 15.50
C HIS A 274 -10.24 22.00 15.11
N TYR A 275 -10.13 22.29 13.82
CA TYR A 275 -9.33 23.43 13.33
C TYR A 275 -10.15 24.52 12.65
N LYS A 276 -11.22 24.19 11.91
CA LYS A 276 -12.11 25.21 11.30
C LYS A 276 -13.15 25.72 12.29
N HIS A 277 -13.71 24.85 13.12
CA HIS A 277 -14.77 25.20 14.06
C HIS A 277 -14.28 25.37 15.51
N GLY A 278 -13.22 24.64 15.91
CA GLY A 278 -12.77 24.55 17.30
C GLY A 278 -11.65 25.52 17.72
N PHE A 279 -10.80 25.97 16.78
CA PHE A 279 -9.56 26.71 17.11
C PHE A 279 -9.38 28.09 16.44
N SER A 280 -9.97 28.36 15.27
CA SER A 280 -9.58 29.56 14.50
C SER A 280 -10.43 30.81 14.78
N THR A 281 -10.27 31.41 15.95
CA THR A 281 -10.52 32.86 16.05
C THR A 281 -9.45 33.68 15.30
N LYS A 282 -8.31 33.07 14.93
CA LYS A 282 -7.17 33.72 14.26
C LYS A 282 -7.12 33.56 12.72
N HIS A 283 -7.78 32.56 12.14
CA HIS A 283 -7.76 32.31 10.68
C HIS A 283 -9.19 32.14 10.16
N SER A 284 -9.53 32.87 9.09
CA SER A 284 -10.80 32.68 8.38
C SER A 284 -10.73 31.46 7.47
N ASP A 285 -11.87 30.81 7.22
CA ASP A 285 -11.99 29.71 6.25
C ASP A 285 -11.49 30.08 4.84
N ASP A 286 -11.47 31.38 4.51
CA ASP A 286 -10.97 31.93 3.25
C ASP A 286 -9.46 32.26 3.24
N ASP A 287 -8.72 31.98 4.33
CA ASP A 287 -7.28 32.24 4.35
C ASP A 287 -6.53 31.23 3.46
N VAL A 288 -6.01 31.75 2.35
CA VAL A 288 -5.20 31.01 1.38
C VAL A 288 -4.07 30.22 2.04
N LEU A 289 -3.43 30.77 3.08
CA LEU A 289 -2.32 30.07 3.75
C LEU A 289 -2.82 28.87 4.58
N PHE A 290 -3.98 29.02 5.22
CA PHE A 290 -4.63 27.93 5.97
C PHE A 290 -5.02 26.78 5.04
N LEU A 291 -5.72 27.08 3.94
CA LEU A 291 -6.15 26.07 2.96
C LEU A 291 -4.97 25.32 2.33
N ILE A 292 -3.86 26.01 2.08
CA ILE A 292 -2.64 25.39 1.56
C ILE A 292 -1.97 24.49 2.60
N CYS A 293 -1.93 24.91 3.88
CA CYS A 293 -1.42 24.07 4.96
C CYS A 293 -2.28 22.82 5.15
N GLU A 294 -3.61 22.93 5.11
CA GLU A 294 -4.54 21.79 5.16
C GLU A 294 -4.23 20.77 4.04
N LYS A 295 -4.11 21.25 2.80
CA LYS A 295 -3.75 20.39 1.66
C LYS A 295 -2.36 19.76 1.81
N TYR A 296 -1.40 20.49 2.35
CA TYR A 296 -0.06 19.97 2.60
C TYR A 296 -0.07 18.83 3.62
N TYR A 297 -0.85 18.93 4.70
CA TYR A 297 -1.02 17.83 5.63
C TYR A 297 -1.75 16.65 5.01
N LYS A 298 -2.76 16.89 4.16
CA LYS A 298 -3.40 15.84 3.38
C LYS A 298 -2.39 15.09 2.51
N LEU A 299 -1.47 15.80 1.86
CA LEU A 299 -0.37 15.21 1.08
C LEU A 299 0.56 14.36 1.96
N LYS A 300 0.98 14.86 3.12
CA LYS A 300 1.82 14.11 4.07
C LYS A 300 1.13 12.84 4.57
N ARG A 301 -0.15 12.92 4.91
CA ARG A 301 -0.96 11.77 5.34
C ARG A 301 -1.05 10.70 4.25
N LEU A 302 -1.35 11.09 3.00
CA LEU A 302 -1.42 10.15 1.88
C LEU A 302 -0.07 9.48 1.63
N THR A 303 1.02 10.25 1.71
CA THR A 303 2.39 9.72 1.61
C THR A 303 2.67 8.72 2.74
N ASN A 304 2.29 9.04 3.97
CA ASN A 304 2.43 8.13 5.11
C ASN A 304 1.62 6.85 4.90
N LYS A 305 0.35 6.94 4.48
CA LYS A 305 -0.51 5.77 4.19
C LYS A 305 0.09 4.85 3.13
N ILE A 306 0.61 5.39 2.03
CA ILE A 306 1.27 4.59 0.98
C ILE A 306 2.55 3.93 1.53
N SER A 307 3.35 4.68 2.30
CA SER A 307 4.59 4.15 2.86
C SER A 307 4.38 3.06 3.91
N SER A 308 3.39 3.21 4.78
CA SER A 308 3.07 2.28 5.88
C SER A 308 2.19 1.10 5.45
N CYS A 309 1.58 1.15 4.27
CA CYS A 309 0.72 0.07 3.78
C CYS A 309 1.46 -1.27 3.74
N ARG A 310 0.91 -2.24 4.48
CA ARG A 310 1.29 -3.65 4.44
C ARG A 310 0.29 -4.37 3.54
N PHE A 311 0.53 -4.26 2.25
CA PHE A 311 -0.22 -4.98 1.24
C PHE A 311 0.13 -6.47 1.30
N GLU A 312 -0.85 -7.38 1.31
CA GLU A 312 -0.61 -8.83 1.40
C GLU A 312 -1.51 -9.60 0.43
N TRP A 313 -0.91 -10.24 -0.58
CA TRP A 313 -1.65 -11.06 -1.53
C TRP A 313 -2.16 -12.36 -0.90
N SER A 314 -3.47 -12.54 -0.84
CA SER A 314 -4.07 -13.82 -0.42
C SER A 314 -4.07 -14.82 -1.57
N ASN A 315 -3.39 -15.95 -1.40
CA ASN A 315 -3.42 -17.12 -2.31
C ASN A 315 -3.94 -18.41 -1.62
N SER A 316 -4.46 -18.28 -0.39
CA SER A 316 -4.85 -19.43 0.44
C SER A 316 -5.90 -20.34 -0.20
N LYS A 317 -6.84 -19.77 -0.98
CA LYS A 317 -7.87 -20.56 -1.68
C LYS A 317 -7.28 -21.20 -2.92
N TRP A 318 -6.41 -20.49 -3.63
CA TRP A 318 -5.67 -21.07 -4.74
C TRP A 318 -4.85 -22.28 -4.31
N ASP A 319 -4.01 -22.14 -3.30
CA ASP A 319 -3.13 -23.22 -2.81
C ASP A 319 -3.92 -24.45 -2.36
N LYS A 320 -5.12 -24.24 -1.81
CA LYS A 320 -5.98 -25.33 -1.34
C LYS A 320 -6.72 -26.06 -2.45
N TYR A 321 -7.08 -25.38 -3.53
CA TYR A 321 -8.01 -25.90 -4.54
C TYR A 321 -7.41 -26.04 -5.94
N SER A 322 -6.17 -25.62 -6.17
CA SER A 322 -5.50 -25.65 -7.48
C SER A 322 -5.53 -27.03 -8.13
N ASP A 323 -5.14 -28.08 -7.38
CA ASP A 323 -5.17 -29.48 -7.83
C ASP A 323 -6.57 -29.92 -8.29
N GLU A 324 -7.61 -29.45 -7.60
CA GLU A 324 -9.00 -29.80 -7.88
C GLU A 324 -9.57 -28.95 -9.03
N LEU A 325 -9.04 -27.75 -9.25
CA LEU A 325 -9.40 -26.85 -10.34
C LEU A 325 -8.76 -27.25 -11.68
N VAL A 326 -7.84 -28.21 -11.70
CA VAL A 326 -7.43 -28.89 -12.96
C VAL A 326 -8.66 -29.48 -13.69
N MET A 327 -9.71 -29.85 -12.93
CA MET A 327 -10.97 -30.37 -13.45
C MET A 327 -11.82 -29.35 -14.22
N ILE A 328 -11.45 -28.05 -14.22
CA ILE A 328 -12.08 -27.04 -15.10
C ILE A 328 -11.96 -27.45 -16.59
N ASN A 329 -11.04 -28.36 -16.92
CA ASN A 329 -10.76 -28.83 -18.28
C ASN A 329 -10.54 -27.67 -19.26
N ASN A 330 -9.93 -26.60 -18.75
CA ASN A 330 -9.50 -25.42 -19.50
C ASN A 330 -8.05 -25.12 -19.12
N LYS A 331 -7.13 -25.73 -19.85
CA LYS A 331 -5.68 -25.60 -19.62
C LYS A 331 -5.22 -24.14 -19.62
N GLU A 332 -5.77 -23.33 -20.52
CA GLU A 332 -5.39 -21.91 -20.64
C GLU A 332 -5.80 -21.12 -19.40
N LEU A 333 -7.04 -21.33 -18.90
CA LEU A 333 -7.53 -20.64 -17.70
C LEU A 333 -6.75 -21.07 -16.45
N TYR A 334 -6.39 -22.35 -16.35
CA TYR A 334 -5.56 -22.85 -15.26
C TYR A 334 -4.14 -22.24 -15.27
N LEU A 335 -3.53 -22.12 -16.45
CA LEU A 335 -2.22 -21.46 -16.58
C LEU A 335 -2.31 -19.96 -16.26
N GLN A 336 -3.34 -19.26 -16.75
CA GLN A 336 -3.59 -17.86 -16.44
C GLN A 336 -3.73 -17.63 -14.93
N LEU A 337 -4.43 -18.51 -14.21
CA LEU A 337 -4.58 -18.41 -12.77
C LEU A 337 -3.25 -18.61 -12.02
N ASN A 338 -2.45 -19.60 -12.39
CA ASN A 338 -1.13 -19.79 -11.81
C ASN A 338 -0.22 -18.58 -12.05
N GLU A 339 -0.12 -18.12 -13.30
CA GLU A 339 0.67 -16.94 -13.65
C GLU A 339 0.22 -15.70 -12.89
N LEU A 340 -1.09 -15.56 -12.67
CA LEU A 340 -1.67 -14.44 -11.96
C LEU A 340 -1.30 -14.48 -10.48
N VAL A 341 -1.38 -15.65 -9.83
CA VAL A 341 -0.99 -15.83 -8.43
C VAL A 341 0.50 -15.57 -8.24
N ASP A 342 1.35 -16.12 -9.11
CA ASP A 342 2.80 -15.89 -9.06
C ASP A 342 3.14 -14.40 -9.25
N LYS A 343 2.49 -13.73 -10.20
CA LYS A 343 2.65 -12.29 -10.40
C LYS A 343 2.16 -11.47 -9.21
N GLY A 344 1.04 -11.86 -8.59
CA GLY A 344 0.50 -11.21 -7.41
C GLY A 344 1.45 -11.27 -6.22
N LEU A 345 2.04 -12.45 -5.96
CA LEU A 345 3.06 -12.63 -4.92
C LEU A 345 4.30 -11.77 -5.20
N ASN A 346 4.85 -11.84 -6.43
CA ASN A 346 6.04 -11.07 -6.79
C ASN A 346 5.81 -9.54 -6.68
N LEU A 347 4.67 -9.03 -7.15
CA LEU A 347 4.32 -7.61 -7.05
C LEU A 347 4.16 -7.17 -5.59
N THR A 348 3.63 -8.05 -4.74
CA THR A 348 3.51 -7.80 -3.29
C THR A 348 4.87 -7.68 -2.65
N ASP A 349 5.76 -8.64 -2.92
CA ASP A 349 7.12 -8.65 -2.37
C ASP A 349 7.95 -7.45 -2.85
N GLU A 350 7.84 -7.12 -4.14
CA GLU A 350 8.46 -5.92 -4.72
C GLU A 350 7.92 -4.66 -4.03
N PHE A 351 6.61 -4.54 -3.84
CA PHE A 351 6.01 -3.40 -3.17
C PHE A 351 6.44 -3.26 -1.70
N ILE A 352 6.43 -4.34 -0.91
CA ILE A 352 6.78 -4.29 0.51
C ILE A 352 8.25 -3.91 0.71
N SER A 353 9.15 -4.45 -0.11
CA SER A 353 10.60 -4.24 0.01
C SER A 353 11.08 -2.89 -0.54
N SER A 354 10.22 -2.20 -1.28
CA SER A 354 10.52 -0.97 -2.01
C SER A 354 10.49 0.29 -1.15
N SER A 355 11.30 1.27 -1.54
CA SER A 355 11.22 2.65 -1.06
C SER A 355 9.89 3.30 -1.49
N ILE A 356 9.52 4.43 -0.88
CA ILE A 356 8.28 5.14 -1.24
C ILE A 356 8.19 5.52 -2.73
N GLN A 357 9.31 5.92 -3.32
CA GLN A 357 9.38 6.29 -4.74
C GLN A 357 9.17 5.08 -5.65
N GLU A 358 9.74 3.93 -5.28
CA GLU A 358 9.56 2.67 -6.00
C GLU A 358 8.14 2.14 -5.82
N LYS A 359 7.56 2.19 -4.61
CA LYS A 359 6.16 1.85 -4.36
C LYS A 359 5.21 2.62 -5.27
N GLU A 360 5.40 3.93 -5.39
CA GLU A 360 4.58 4.78 -6.25
C GLU A 360 4.73 4.46 -7.74
N LYS A 361 5.94 4.10 -8.16
CA LYS A 361 6.22 3.65 -9.52
C LYS A 361 5.52 2.32 -9.83
N VAL A 362 5.61 1.34 -8.92
CA VAL A 362 4.95 0.04 -9.05
C VAL A 362 3.43 0.18 -9.14
N ILE A 363 2.83 1.07 -8.32
CA ILE A 363 1.38 1.37 -8.40
C ILE A 363 1.00 1.88 -9.81
N LEU A 364 1.77 2.84 -10.35
CA LEU A 364 1.47 3.47 -11.63
C LEU A 364 1.66 2.51 -12.82
N GLU A 365 2.76 1.75 -12.81
CA GLU A 365 3.18 0.94 -13.95
C GLU A 365 2.51 -0.44 -13.99
N SER A 366 2.23 -1.03 -12.82
CA SER A 366 1.88 -2.46 -12.74
C SER A 366 0.47 -2.73 -12.24
N PHE A 367 -0.06 -1.94 -11.29
CA PHE A 367 -1.30 -2.31 -10.59
C PHE A 367 -2.53 -2.23 -11.49
N ASN A 368 -2.66 -1.20 -12.33
CA ASN A 368 -3.82 -1.09 -13.24
C ASN A 368 -3.91 -2.28 -14.21
N GLY A 369 -2.80 -2.63 -14.87
CA GLY A 369 -2.76 -3.78 -15.76
C GLY A 369 -2.98 -5.10 -15.02
N PHE A 370 -2.54 -5.20 -13.77
CA PHE A 370 -2.79 -6.38 -12.94
C PHE A 370 -4.27 -6.52 -12.54
N ILE A 371 -4.93 -5.43 -12.15
CA ILE A 371 -6.38 -5.39 -11.87
C ILE A 371 -7.18 -5.82 -13.12
N GLU A 372 -6.82 -5.32 -14.30
CA GLU A 372 -7.46 -5.73 -15.56
C GLU A 372 -7.30 -7.24 -15.82
N ASN A 373 -6.11 -7.79 -15.55
CA ASN A 373 -5.87 -9.23 -15.66
C ASN A 373 -6.70 -10.05 -14.66
N ILE A 374 -6.86 -9.57 -13.42
CA ILE A 374 -7.73 -10.20 -12.42
C ILE A 374 -9.18 -10.21 -12.89
N ASN A 375 -9.68 -9.06 -13.37
CA ASN A 375 -11.06 -8.94 -13.85
C ASN A 375 -11.32 -9.86 -15.05
N SER A 376 -10.43 -9.86 -16.04
CA SER A 376 -10.52 -10.75 -17.22
C SER A 376 -10.50 -12.23 -16.83
N THR A 377 -9.63 -12.63 -15.92
CA THR A 377 -9.55 -14.02 -15.44
C THR A 377 -10.81 -14.41 -14.65
N THR A 378 -11.34 -13.48 -13.87
CA THR A 378 -12.58 -13.64 -13.11
C THR A 378 -13.79 -13.80 -14.04
N GLU A 379 -13.89 -13.02 -15.10
CA GLU A 379 -14.94 -13.16 -16.12
C GLU A 379 -14.87 -14.53 -16.83
N LYS A 380 -13.67 -14.99 -17.18
CA LYS A 380 -13.48 -16.33 -17.77
C LYS A 380 -13.91 -17.44 -16.82
N LEU A 381 -13.63 -17.31 -15.52
CA LEU A 381 -14.11 -18.23 -14.49
C LEU A 381 -15.63 -18.22 -14.39
N GLU A 382 -16.27 -17.05 -14.43
CA GLU A 382 -17.74 -16.91 -14.41
C GLU A 382 -18.38 -17.54 -15.66
N GLN A 383 -17.80 -17.34 -16.84
CA GLN A 383 -18.26 -18.00 -18.07
C GLN A 383 -18.17 -19.52 -17.97
N LYS A 384 -17.07 -20.05 -17.41
CA LYS A 384 -16.90 -21.49 -17.20
C LYS A 384 -17.87 -22.05 -16.17
N GLN A 385 -18.09 -21.35 -15.07
CA GLN A 385 -19.10 -21.70 -14.07
C GLN A 385 -20.49 -21.78 -14.72
N GLY A 386 -20.85 -20.81 -15.56
CA GLY A 386 -22.11 -20.81 -16.31
C GLY A 386 -22.25 -21.98 -17.30
N GLN A 387 -21.15 -22.43 -17.92
CA GLN A 387 -21.16 -23.62 -18.78
C GLN A 387 -21.35 -24.92 -17.99
N ILE A 388 -20.69 -25.04 -16.83
CA ILE A 388 -20.84 -26.20 -15.94
C ILE A 388 -22.29 -26.32 -15.46
N MET A 389 -22.91 -25.21 -15.04
CA MET A 389 -24.30 -25.20 -14.57
C MET A 389 -25.33 -25.49 -15.67
N LYS A 390 -25.05 -25.15 -16.94
CA LYS A 390 -25.93 -25.48 -18.08
C LYS A 390 -25.83 -26.94 -18.52
N ASN A 391 -24.74 -27.63 -18.16
CA ASN A 391 -24.46 -29.02 -18.55
C ASN A 391 -24.76 -30.05 -17.43
N THR A 392 -25.23 -29.62 -16.26
CA THR A 392 -25.77 -30.43 -15.15
C THR A 392 -27.28 -30.58 -15.19
#